data_AF-A0A6P6XUY3-F1
#
_entry.id   AF-A0A6P6XUY3-F1
#
_cell.length_a   1.000
_cell.length_b   1.000
_cell.length_c   1.000
_cell.angle_alpha   90.00
_cell.angle_beta   90.00
_cell.angle_gamma   90.00
#
_symmetry.space_group_name_H-M   'P 1'
#
loop_
_entity.id
_entity.type
_entity.pdbx_description
1 polymer ?
#
loop_
_entity_poly.entity_id
_entity_poly.type
_entity_poly.pdbx_seq_one_letter_code
_entity_poly.pdbx_strand_id
1 'polypeptide(L)'
;MNKSAITKRIGILLVSFLLFMASFAINGSESRSFTILGCLGDYDLSKFAQLDRICDECYILYREPELNFSCRKDCFRNEVFGNCVDALYLSHEKKKLLQFVDQIFG
;
A
#
# COMPACT_ATOMS: atom_id res chain seq x y z
N MET A 1 17.61 -31.02 -36.84
CA MET A 1 17.01 -30.06 -35.87
C MET A 1 16.87 -30.74 -34.52
N ASN A 2 17.52 -30.19 -33.49
CA ASN A 2 17.80 -30.90 -32.23
C ASN A 2 16.68 -30.68 -31.20
N LYS A 3 15.86 -31.71 -30.94
CA LYS A 3 14.69 -31.68 -30.03
C LYS A 3 15.05 -31.17 -28.62
N SER A 4 16.28 -31.43 -28.16
CA SER A 4 16.81 -30.98 -26.88
C SER A 4 16.91 -29.45 -26.74
N ALA A 5 17.22 -28.73 -27.82
CA ALA A 5 17.28 -27.27 -27.81
C ALA A 5 15.89 -26.63 -27.74
N ILE A 6 14.88 -27.30 -28.30
CA ILE A 6 13.48 -26.84 -28.30
C ILE A 6 12.88 -27.00 -26.90
N THR A 7 13.09 -28.15 -26.24
CA THR A 7 12.61 -28.39 -24.86
C THR A 7 13.21 -27.40 -23.86
N LYS A 8 14.51 -27.05 -24.00
CA LYS A 8 15.14 -26.03 -23.15
C LYS A 8 14.56 -24.63 -23.34
N ARG A 9 14.27 -24.24 -24.59
CA ARG A 9 13.66 -22.93 -24.90
C ARG A 9 12.23 -22.84 -24.37
N ILE A 10 11.44 -23.91 -24.49
CA ILE A 10 10.09 -23.97 -23.92
C ILE A 10 10.15 -23.87 -22.39
N GLY A 11 11.07 -24.58 -21.75
CA GLY A 11 11.28 -24.50 -20.30
C GLY A 11 11.60 -23.07 -19.83
N ILE A 12 12.49 -22.36 -20.52
CA ILE A 12 12.84 -20.97 -20.19
C ILE A 12 11.62 -20.05 -20.33
N LEU A 13 10.85 -20.17 -21.41
CA LEU A 13 9.66 -19.34 -21.64
C LEU A 13 8.58 -19.56 -20.57
N LEU A 14 8.38 -20.81 -20.14
CA LEU A 14 7.43 -21.14 -19.07
C LEU A 14 7.86 -20.53 -17.74
N VAL A 15 9.15 -20.60 -17.39
CA VAL A 15 9.68 -19.99 -16.16
C VAL A 15 9.54 -18.46 -16.20
N SER A 16 9.87 -17.83 -17.33
CA SER A 16 9.69 -16.38 -17.49
C SER A 16 8.23 -15.95 -17.37
N PHE A 17 7.29 -16.73 -17.92
CA PHE A 17 5.85 -16.46 -17.82
C PHE A 17 5.35 -16.61 -16.38
N LEU A 18 5.80 -17.63 -15.65
CA LEU A 18 5.46 -17.82 -14.24
C LEU A 18 5.96 -16.67 -13.36
N LEU A 19 7.20 -16.21 -13.59
CA LEU A 19 7.76 -15.06 -12.88
C LEU A 19 6.98 -13.77 -13.16
N PHE A 20 6.53 -13.56 -14.41
CA PHE A 20 5.72 -12.40 -14.77
C PHE A 20 4.34 -12.42 -14.08
N MET A 21 3.66 -13.56 -14.05
CA MET A 21 2.34 -13.68 -13.41
C MET A 21 2.41 -13.51 -11.89
N ALA A 22 3.49 -13.95 -11.24
CA ALA A 22 3.70 -13.73 -9.81
C ALA A 22 3.73 -12.24 -9.43
N SER A 23 4.23 -11.37 -10.31
CA SER A 23 4.25 -9.92 -10.08
C SER A 23 2.84 -9.29 -10.05
N PHE A 24 1.86 -9.85 -10.77
CA PHE A 24 0.50 -9.29 -10.82
C PHE A 24 -0.37 -9.67 -9.61
N ALA A 25 -0.07 -10.79 -8.93
CA ALA A 25 -0.91 -11.31 -7.85
C ALA A 25 -0.86 -10.48 -6.55
N ILE A 26 0.07 -9.52 -6.43
CA ILE A 26 0.33 -8.78 -5.20
C ILE A 26 -0.77 -7.72 -4.93
N ASN A 27 -1.51 -7.29 -5.95
CA ASN A 27 -2.47 -6.18 -5.82
C ASN A 27 -3.81 -6.51 -5.14
N GLY A 28 -4.07 -7.78 -4.79
CA GLY A 28 -5.37 -8.23 -4.25
C GLY A 28 -5.57 -8.08 -2.73
N SER A 29 -4.56 -7.63 -1.99
CA SER A 29 -4.63 -7.43 -0.53
C SER A 29 -5.15 -6.04 -0.16
N GLU A 30 -4.72 -5.00 -0.87
CA GLU A 30 -5.00 -3.60 -0.50
C GLU A 30 -6.48 -3.22 -0.61
N SER A 31 -7.20 -3.75 -1.61
CA SER A 31 -8.64 -3.47 -1.78
C SER A 31 -9.49 -4.04 -0.65
N ARG A 32 -9.08 -5.16 -0.04
CA ARG A 32 -9.75 -5.71 1.15
C ARG A 32 -9.44 -4.90 2.40
N SER A 33 -8.18 -4.49 2.58
CA SER A 33 -7.80 -3.61 3.69
C SER A 33 -8.55 -2.28 3.64
N PHE A 34 -8.77 -1.72 2.45
CA PHE A 34 -9.51 -0.47 2.25
C PHE A 34 -10.91 -0.49 2.89
N THR A 35 -11.75 -1.48 2.55
CA THR A 35 -13.11 -1.56 3.09
C THR A 35 -13.13 -1.91 4.58
N ILE A 36 -12.18 -2.74 5.05
CA ILE A 36 -12.08 -3.12 6.47
C ILE A 36 -11.76 -1.90 7.35
N LEU A 37 -10.96 -0.98 6.85
CA LEU A 37 -10.61 0.27 7.55
C LEU A 37 -11.73 1.32 7.52
N GLY A 38 -12.86 1.04 6.86
CA GLY A 38 -13.98 1.97 6.75
C GLY A 38 -13.77 3.07 5.71
N CYS A 39 -12.88 2.86 4.73
CA CYS A 39 -12.78 3.74 3.57
C CYS A 39 -13.95 3.46 2.61
N LEU A 40 -14.85 4.42 2.45
CA LEU A 40 -16.09 4.28 1.66
C LEU A 40 -16.13 5.20 0.42
N GLY A 41 -15.10 6.03 0.24
CA GLY A 41 -14.95 6.92 -0.91
C GLY A 41 -14.37 6.20 -2.13
N ASP A 42 -13.90 6.99 -3.09
CA ASP A 42 -13.32 6.46 -4.32
C ASP A 42 -12.04 5.68 -4.03
N TYR A 43 -12.02 4.39 -4.41
CA TYR A 43 -10.85 3.55 -4.24
C TYR A 43 -9.72 4.00 -5.17
N ASP A 44 -8.76 4.73 -4.62
CA ASP A 44 -7.53 5.16 -5.29
C ASP A 44 -6.32 4.50 -4.61
N LEU A 45 -5.79 3.46 -5.27
CA LEU A 45 -4.67 2.66 -4.78
C LEU A 45 -3.45 3.52 -4.45
N SER A 46 -3.16 4.54 -5.27
CA SER A 46 -1.97 5.38 -5.07
C SER A 46 -2.11 6.26 -3.85
N LYS A 47 -3.30 6.82 -3.60
CA LYS A 47 -3.56 7.60 -2.39
C LYS A 47 -3.52 6.72 -1.16
N PHE A 48 -4.21 5.58 -1.18
CA PHE A 48 -4.24 4.64 -0.06
C PHE A 48 -2.82 4.19 0.34
N ALA A 49 -2.03 3.69 -0.61
CA ALA A 49 -0.66 3.23 -0.36
C ALA A 49 0.26 4.35 0.16
N GLN A 50 0.05 5.61 -0.27
CA GLN A 50 0.81 6.74 0.25
C GLN A 50 0.48 7.04 1.71
N LEU A 51 -0.81 7.01 2.08
CA LEU A 51 -1.24 7.20 3.48
C LEU A 51 -0.77 6.04 4.36
N ASP A 52 -0.81 4.82 3.83
CA ASP A 52 -0.38 3.61 4.52
C ASP A 52 1.12 3.65 4.88
N ARG A 53 1.95 4.12 3.94
CA ARG A 53 3.39 4.28 4.13
C ARG A 53 3.73 5.25 5.27
N ILE A 54 2.95 6.32 5.44
CA ILE A 54 3.15 7.28 6.54
C ILE A 54 3.00 6.57 7.89
N CYS A 55 2.01 5.69 8.03
CA CYS A 55 1.82 4.92 9.24
C CYS A 55 2.99 3.95 9.51
N ASP A 56 3.54 3.32 8.46
CA ASP A 56 4.69 2.44 8.58
C ASP A 56 5.98 3.19 8.96
N GLU A 57 6.25 4.32 8.31
CA GLU A 57 7.40 5.17 8.61
C GLU A 57 7.32 5.74 10.04
N CYS A 58 6.13 6.15 10.47
CA CYS A 58 5.87 6.62 11.83
C CYS A 58 6.07 5.51 12.87
N TYR A 59 5.61 4.29 12.59
CA TYR A 59 5.90 3.12 13.42
C TYR A 59 7.40 2.81 13.50
N ILE A 60 8.14 2.89 12.39
CA ILE A 60 9.59 2.67 12.40
C ILE A 60 10.31 3.70 13.30
N LEU A 61 9.82 4.96 13.29
CA LEU A 61 10.38 6.04 14.09
C LEU A 61 10.17 5.82 15.60
N TYR A 62 8.94 5.51 16.03
CA TYR A 62 8.60 5.42 17.46
C TYR A 62 8.68 4.00 18.04
N ARG A 63 8.50 2.97 17.20
CA ARG A 63 8.43 1.55 17.56
C ARG A 63 7.38 1.22 18.62
N GLU A 64 6.29 1.97 18.63
CA GLU A 64 5.15 1.77 19.54
C GLU A 64 4.20 0.67 19.00
N PRO A 65 3.83 -0.35 19.80
CA PRO A 65 3.12 -1.54 19.30
C PRO A 65 1.79 -1.24 18.61
N GLU A 66 1.03 -0.26 19.11
CA GLU A 66 -0.33 0.04 18.65
C GLU A 66 -0.37 1.16 17.59
N LEU A 67 0.78 1.77 17.27
CA LEU A 67 0.84 2.97 16.45
C LEU A 67 0.40 2.70 15.01
N ASN A 68 0.84 1.55 14.45
CA ASN A 68 0.50 1.17 13.09
C ASN A 68 -1.03 1.02 12.93
N PHE A 69 -1.67 0.29 13.86
CA PHE A 69 -3.12 0.10 13.87
C PHE A 69 -3.87 1.41 14.11
N SER A 70 -3.47 2.18 15.13
CA SER A 70 -4.14 3.43 15.51
C SER A 70 -4.02 4.50 14.43
N CYS A 71 -2.91 4.53 13.69
CA CYS A 71 -2.72 5.45 12.56
C CYS A 71 -3.68 5.14 11.40
N ARG A 72 -3.86 3.86 11.05
CA ARG A 72 -4.75 3.42 9.95
C ARG A 72 -6.24 3.48 10.30
N LYS A 73 -6.58 3.53 11.59
CA LYS A 73 -7.95 3.48 12.12
C LYS A 73 -8.86 4.54 11.50
N ASP A 74 -10.15 4.21 11.34
CA ASP A 74 -11.18 5.10 10.80
C ASP A 74 -10.76 5.70 9.45
N CYS A 75 -10.19 4.85 8.58
CA CYS A 75 -9.62 5.22 7.29
C CYS A 75 -8.67 6.42 7.38
N PHE A 76 -7.68 6.36 8.28
CA PHE A 76 -6.71 7.44 8.55
C PHE A 76 -7.33 8.74 9.09
N ARG A 77 -8.65 8.82 9.30
CA ARG A 77 -9.37 10.01 9.76
C ARG A 77 -9.32 10.14 11.28
N ASN A 78 -8.11 10.25 11.80
CA ASN A 78 -7.85 10.35 13.23
C ASN A 78 -6.66 11.29 13.50
N GLU A 79 -6.48 11.69 14.75
CA GLU A 79 -5.39 12.59 15.15
C GLU A 79 -3.99 11.92 15.07
N VAL A 80 -3.92 10.60 15.22
CA VAL A 80 -2.66 9.83 15.19
C VAL A 80 -2.02 9.95 13.81
N PHE A 81 -2.81 9.83 12.74
CA PHE A 81 -2.32 10.06 11.37
C PHE A 81 -1.74 11.47 11.22
N GLY A 82 -2.46 12.50 11.67
CA GLY A 82 -2.00 13.88 11.61
C GLY A 82 -0.70 14.13 12.38
N ASN A 83 -0.55 13.49 13.55
CA ASN A 83 0.67 13.54 14.36
C ASN A 83 1.84 12.82 13.67
N CYS A 84 1.58 11.69 13.00
CA CYS A 84 2.59 10.98 12.22
C CYS A 84 3.11 11.81 11.04
N VAL A 85 2.23 12.54 10.35
CA VAL A 85 2.64 13.47 9.28
C VAL A 85 3.57 14.56 9.84
N ASP A 86 3.26 15.11 11.02
CA ASP A 86 4.12 16.11 11.66
C ASP A 86 5.45 15.52 12.14
N ALA A 87 5.43 14.32 12.74
CA ALA A 87 6.62 13.63 13.23
C ALA A 87 7.62 13.27 12.12
N LEU A 88 7.12 13.02 10.90
CA LEU A 88 7.93 12.77 9.72
C LEU A 88 8.36 14.06 9.00
N TYR A 89 8.10 15.23 9.56
CA TYR A 89 8.42 16.54 8.97
C TYR A 89 7.77 16.79 7.61
N LEU A 90 6.62 16.17 7.35
CA LEU A 90 5.84 16.31 6.11
C LEU A 90 4.81 17.45 6.17
N SER A 91 5.04 18.47 7.01
CA SER A 91 4.08 19.57 7.24
C SER A 91 3.67 20.31 5.96
N HIS A 92 4.57 20.42 4.99
CA HIS A 92 4.28 21.03 3.68
C HIS A 92 3.30 20.23 2.82
N GLU A 93 3.26 18.90 3.00
CA GLU A 93 2.33 17.99 2.31
C GLU A 93 1.08 17.69 3.13
N LYS A 94 1.05 18.05 4.42
CA LYS A 94 -0.05 17.71 5.33
C LYS A 94 -1.41 18.05 4.78
N LYS A 95 -1.59 19.23 4.19
CA LYS A 95 -2.87 19.62 3.57
C LYS A 95 -3.29 18.67 2.44
N LYS A 96 -2.35 18.30 1.56
CA LYS A 96 -2.60 17.36 0.45
C LYS A 96 -2.92 15.96 0.97
N LEU A 97 -2.20 15.50 1.99
CA LEU A 97 -2.42 14.19 2.60
C LEU A 97 -3.77 14.11 3.29
N LEU A 98 -4.18 15.16 4.03
CA LEU A 98 -5.52 15.23 4.63
C LEU A 98 -6.62 15.28 3.55
N GLN A 99 -6.39 15.96 2.42
CA GLN A 99 -7.32 15.91 1.28
C GLN A 99 -7.44 14.50 0.70
N PHE A 100 -6.37 13.71 0.69
CA PHE A 100 -6.45 12.31 0.26
C PHE A 100 -7.28 11.48 1.24
N VAL A 101 -7.10 11.67 2.55
CA VAL A 101 -7.93 11.04 3.58
C VAL A 101 -9.41 11.34 3.33
N ASP A 102 -9.77 12.61 3.15
CA ASP A 102 -11.15 13.02 2.90
C ASP A 102 -11.74 12.36 1.64
N GLN A 103 -10.98 12.30 0.55
CA GLN A 103 -11.42 11.70 -0.71
C GLN A 103 -11.69 10.20 -0.62
N ILE A 104 -10.83 9.45 0.08
CA ILE A 104 -10.97 7.99 0.19
C ILE A 104 -11.90 7.58 1.34
N PHE A 105 -12.14 8.46 2.32
CA PHE A 105 -13.09 8.24 3.39
C PHE A 105 -14.52 8.20 2.87
N GLY A 106 -14.88 9.15 2.00
CA GLY A 106 -16.24 9.31 1.44
C GLY A 106 -17.00 10.47 2.05
#